data_AF-A0A9D4BW24-F1
#
_entry.id   AF-A0A9D4BW24-F1
#
_cell.length_a   1.000
_cell.length_b   1.000
_cell.length_c   1.000
_cell.angle_alpha   90.00
_cell.angle_beta   90.00
_cell.angle_gamma   90.00
#
_symmetry.space_group_name_H-M   'P 1'
#
loop_
_entity.id
_entity.type
_entity.pdbx_description
1 polymer ?
#
loop_
_entity_poly.entity_id
_entity_poly.type
_entity_poly.pdbx_seq_one_letter_code
_entity_poly.pdbx_strand_id
1 'polypeptide(L)'
;MVSVGETSRSLKERLKEHEANTRHHRSKPVAEHFNSREHSVEDMGVCVLQTFRDNSDYYRKITELNWIHILKTEAPNGINTKAVSDLVWQVYPDPHDNDTD
;
A
#
# COMPACT_ATOMS: atom_id res chain seq x y z
N MET A 1 -11.58 7.18 4.52
CA MET A 1 -10.17 7.06 5.01
C MET A 1 -9.23 6.93 3.82
N VAL A 2 -7.92 6.98 4.03
CA VAL A 2 -6.91 6.81 2.95
C VAL A 2 -6.02 5.60 3.20
N SER A 3 -5.49 5.02 2.11
CA SER A 3 -4.42 4.02 2.16
C SER A 3 -3.29 4.44 1.23
N VAL A 4 -2.07 4.07 1.59
CA VAL A 4 -0.91 4.16 0.70
C VAL A 4 -0.57 2.76 0.21
N GLY A 5 -0.20 2.67 -1.06
CA GLY A 5 0.15 1.43 -1.72
C GLY A 5 1.11 1.69 -2.86
N GLU A 6 1.97 0.72 -3.19
CA GLU A 6 2.77 0.76 -4.40
C GLU A 6 2.18 -0.05 -5.58
N THR A 7 2.66 0.26 -6.80
CA THR A 7 2.43 -0.57 -7.98
C THR A 7 3.54 -0.38 -9.02
N SER A 8 3.95 -1.48 -9.67
CA SER A 8 4.80 -1.46 -10.88
C SER A 8 3.98 -1.53 -12.17
N ARG A 9 2.65 -1.61 -12.06
CA ARG A 9 1.71 -1.60 -13.20
C ARG A 9 1.18 -0.19 -13.42
N SER A 10 0.33 -0.01 -14.43
CA SER A 10 -0.33 1.28 -14.60
C SER A 10 -1.26 1.61 -13.42
N LEU A 11 -1.36 2.90 -13.09
CA LEU A 11 -2.29 3.38 -12.05
C LEU A 11 -3.73 2.94 -12.33
N LYS A 12 -4.12 2.93 -13.60
CA LYS A 12 -5.45 2.50 -14.06
C LYS A 12 -5.74 1.05 -13.72
N GLU A 13 -4.77 0.15 -13.92
CA GLU A 13 -4.94 -1.27 -13.57
C GLU A 13 -5.03 -1.47 -12.06
N ARG A 14 -4.20 -0.76 -11.29
CA ARG A 14 -4.23 -0.82 -9.82
C ARG A 14 -5.56 -0.34 -9.26
N LEU A 15 -6.10 0.77 -9.77
CA LEU A 15 -7.41 1.29 -9.36
C LEU A 15 -8.53 0.29 -9.70
N LYS A 16 -8.53 -0.25 -10.93
CA LYS A 16 -9.52 -1.27 -11.34
C LYS A 16 -9.48 -2.51 -10.46
N GLU A 17 -8.29 -2.93 -10.01
CA GLU A 17 -8.18 -4.05 -9.08
C GLU A 17 -8.82 -3.73 -7.73
N HIS A 18 -8.60 -2.53 -7.19
CA HIS A 18 -9.26 -2.10 -5.95
C HIS A 18 -10.78 -2.04 -6.09
N GLU A 19 -11.28 -1.48 -7.19
CA GLU A 19 -12.70 -1.47 -7.49
C GLU A 19 -13.27 -2.89 -7.60
N ALA A 20 -12.60 -3.78 -8.34
CA ALA A 20 -13.03 -5.17 -8.50
C ALA A 20 -13.03 -5.91 -7.16
N ASN A 21 -11.99 -5.75 -6.34
CA ASN A 21 -11.93 -6.34 -5.01
C ASN A 21 -13.09 -5.85 -4.13
N THR A 22 -13.44 -4.57 -4.23
CA THR A 22 -14.58 -3.98 -3.51
C THR A 22 -15.90 -4.56 -3.99
N ARG A 23 -16.18 -4.50 -5.30
CA ARG A 23 -17.41 -5.07 -5.91
C ARG A 23 -17.59 -6.56 -5.61
N HIS A 24 -16.50 -7.32 -5.54
CA HIS A 24 -16.51 -8.75 -5.23
C HIS A 24 -16.35 -9.07 -3.74
N HIS A 25 -16.42 -8.08 -2.85
CA HIS A 25 -16.37 -8.27 -1.39
C HIS A 25 -15.18 -9.11 -0.93
N ARG A 26 -14.00 -8.88 -1.54
CA ARG A 26 -12.77 -9.58 -1.15
C ARG A 26 -12.30 -9.08 0.21
N SER A 27 -11.81 -9.98 1.06
CA SER A 27 -11.19 -9.60 2.35
C SER A 27 -9.82 -8.96 2.10
N LYS A 28 -9.87 -7.65 1.83
CA LYS A 28 -8.73 -6.76 1.62
C LYS A 28 -9.08 -5.44 2.32
N PRO A 29 -8.13 -4.78 2.99
CA PRO A 29 -8.45 -3.60 3.81
C PRO A 29 -9.20 -2.49 3.07
N VAL A 30 -8.78 -2.19 1.84
CA VAL A 30 -9.47 -1.19 0.98
C VAL A 30 -10.89 -1.64 0.65
N ALA A 31 -11.09 -2.91 0.29
CA ALA A 31 -12.40 -3.43 -0.06
C ALA A 31 -13.32 -3.51 1.18
N GLU A 32 -12.79 -3.86 2.35
CA GLU A 32 -13.54 -3.87 3.61
C GLU A 32 -13.98 -2.45 4.01
N HIS A 33 -13.13 -1.44 3.79
CA HIS A 33 -13.50 -0.04 4.03
C HIS A 33 -14.64 0.44 3.13
N PHE A 34 -14.54 0.21 1.82
CA PHE A 34 -15.54 0.66 0.83
C PHE A 34 -16.78 -0.25 0.72
N ASN A 35 -16.80 -1.36 1.45
CA ASN A 35 -18.01 -2.17 1.67
C ASN A 35 -18.63 -1.90 3.05
N SER A 36 -18.08 -0.96 3.83
CA SER A 36 -18.67 -0.52 5.10
C SER A 36 -19.82 0.46 4.86
N ARG A 37 -20.57 0.84 5.92
CA ARG A 37 -21.72 1.75 5.77
C ARG A 37 -21.35 3.21 5.48
N GLU A 38 -20.07 3.57 5.59
CA GLU A 38 -19.62 4.96 5.48
C GLU A 38 -19.22 5.36 4.06
N HIS A 39 -18.68 4.43 3.26
CA HIS A 39 -18.18 4.71 1.92
C HIS A 39 -18.53 3.56 0.96
N SER A 40 -18.66 3.90 -0.31
CA SER A 40 -18.94 3.01 -1.43
C SER A 40 -17.82 3.03 -2.47
N VAL A 41 -17.83 2.11 -3.43
CA VAL A 41 -16.81 2.07 -4.48
C VAL A 41 -16.81 3.35 -5.34
N GLU A 42 -17.94 4.04 -5.45
CA GLU A 42 -18.10 5.32 -6.14
C GLU A 42 -17.34 6.46 -5.46
N ASP A 43 -17.04 6.33 -4.16
CA ASP A 43 -16.27 7.30 -3.38
C ASP A 43 -14.75 7.08 -3.53
N MET A 44 -14.32 6.09 -4.30
CA MET A 44 -12.91 5.74 -4.43
C MET A 44 -12.15 6.74 -5.32
N GLY A 45 -11.21 7.46 -4.71
CA GLY A 45 -10.25 8.33 -5.40
C GLY A 45 -8.83 7.76 -5.37
N VAL A 46 -7.99 8.19 -6.32
CA VAL A 46 -6.56 7.87 -6.33
C VAL A 46 -5.72 9.10 -6.67
N CYS A 47 -4.57 9.24 -6.01
CA CYS A 47 -3.59 10.29 -6.26
C CYS A 47 -2.19 9.66 -6.29
N VAL A 48 -1.32 10.16 -7.18
CA VAL A 48 0.08 9.72 -7.26
C VAL A 48 0.92 10.58 -6.32
N LEU A 49 1.57 9.94 -5.34
CA LEU A 49 2.50 10.61 -4.42
C LEU A 49 3.91 10.73 -5.02
N GLN A 50 4.39 9.67 -5.66
CA GLN A 50 5.75 9.61 -6.20
C GLN A 50 5.85 8.58 -7.33
N THR A 51 6.69 8.89 -8.33
CA THR A 51 7.00 8.00 -9.46
C THR A 51 8.48 7.63 -9.45
N PHE A 52 8.78 6.37 -9.74
CA PHE A 52 10.15 5.86 -9.86
C PHE A 52 10.48 5.57 -11.31
N ARG A 53 11.73 5.84 -11.71
CA ARG A 53 12.24 5.45 -13.04
C ARG A 53 12.99 4.12 -13.00
N ASP A 54 13.47 3.75 -11.83
CA ASP A 54 14.20 2.53 -11.53
C ASP A 54 13.29 1.50 -10.85
N ASN A 55 13.58 0.22 -11.07
CA ASN A 55 12.84 -0.90 -10.49
C ASN A 55 13.48 -1.40 -9.18
N SER A 56 14.10 -0.51 -8.40
CA SER A 56 14.65 -0.91 -7.11
C SER A 56 13.51 -1.16 -6.12
N ASP A 57 13.22 -2.43 -5.87
CA ASP A 57 12.19 -2.84 -4.92
C ASP A 57 12.47 -2.33 -3.50
N TYR A 58 13.75 -2.23 -3.11
CA TYR A 58 14.14 -1.68 -1.83
C TYR A 58 13.68 -0.23 -1.66
N TYR A 59 14.04 0.65 -2.61
CA TYR A 59 13.68 2.07 -2.53
C TYR A 59 12.17 2.30 -2.63
N ARG A 60 11.47 1.51 -3.46
CA ARG A 60 10.02 1.60 -3.60
C ARG A 60 9.32 1.24 -2.28
N LYS A 61 9.72 0.13 -1.64
CA LYS A 61 9.17 -0.30 -0.34
C LYS A 61 9.49 0.68 0.78
N ILE A 62 10.73 1.17 0.90
CA ILE A 62 11.06 2.19 1.91
C ILE A 62 10.23 3.45 1.72
N THR A 63 10.04 3.86 0.46
CA THR A 63 9.26 5.06 0.18
C THR A 63 7.78 4.86 0.50
N GLU A 64 7.20 3.70 0.20
CA GLU A 64 5.85 3.34 0.63
C GLU A 64 5.70 3.43 2.15
N LEU A 65 6.65 2.86 2.91
CA LEU A 65 6.65 2.92 4.38
C LEU A 65 6.75 4.35 4.91
N ASN A 66 7.62 5.17 4.31
CA ASN A 66 7.74 6.58 4.68
C ASN A 66 6.42 7.33 4.45
N TRP A 67 5.75 7.12 3.33
CA TRP A 67 4.46 7.75 3.05
C TRP A 67 3.35 7.27 3.99
N ILE A 68 3.30 5.97 4.30
CA ILE A 68 2.38 5.43 5.32
C ILE A 68 2.58 6.14 6.65
N HIS A 69 3.84 6.28 7.09
CA HIS A 69 4.18 6.93 8.35
C HIS A 69 3.85 8.42 8.37
N ILE A 70 4.19 9.16 7.30
CA ILE A 70 4.00 10.61 7.20
C ILE A 70 2.51 10.94 7.15
N LEU A 71 1.74 10.21 6.33
CA LEU A 71 0.30 10.44 6.12
C LEU A 71 -0.57 9.74 7.19
N LYS A 72 0.04 9.01 8.12
CA LYS A 72 -0.63 8.29 9.22
C LYS A 72 -1.77 7.40 8.73
N THR A 73 -1.51 6.65 7.65
CA THR A 73 -2.53 5.78 7.04
C THR A 73 -2.66 4.42 7.71
N GLU A 74 -1.95 4.19 8.82
CA GLU A 74 -2.03 2.98 9.65
C GLU A 74 -3.33 2.94 10.46
N ALA A 75 -3.91 1.75 10.61
CA ALA A 75 -5.05 1.53 11.50
C ALA A 75 -4.68 1.91 12.95
N PRO A 76 -5.57 2.56 13.72
CA PRO A 76 -6.98 2.84 13.41
C PRO A 76 -7.23 4.13 12.61
N ASN A 77 -6.20 4.94 12.33
CA ASN A 77 -6.36 6.25 11.72
C ASN A 77 -6.42 6.20 10.18
N GLY A 78 -6.06 5.07 9.58
CA GLY A 78 -6.22 4.80 8.15
C GLY A 78 -6.42 3.33 7.84
N ILE A 79 -6.30 2.99 6.55
CA ILE A 79 -6.67 1.68 5.99
C ILE A 79 -5.51 0.67 6.03
N ASN A 80 -4.25 1.11 6.10
CA ASN A 80 -3.10 0.20 6.15
C ASN A 80 -3.13 -0.59 7.47
N THR A 81 -3.28 -1.93 7.39
CA THR A 81 -3.50 -2.77 8.59
C THR A 81 -2.23 -3.27 9.26
N LYS A 82 -1.07 -3.14 8.60
CA LYS A 82 0.24 -3.50 9.16
C LYS A 82 0.94 -2.24 9.62
N ALA A 83 1.51 -2.28 10.82
CA ALA A 83 2.31 -1.18 11.33
C ALA A 83 3.62 -1.07 10.52
N VAL A 84 4.13 0.14 10.35
CA VAL A 84 5.42 0.39 9.71
C VAL A 84 6.54 -0.36 10.43
N SER A 85 6.47 -0.48 11.76
CA SER A 85 7.40 -1.28 12.56
C SER A 85 7.47 -2.75 12.13
N ASP A 86 6.35 -3.32 11.71
CA ASP A 86 6.24 -4.75 11.35
C ASP A 86 6.71 -4.99 9.91
N LEU A 87 6.68 -3.93 9.10
CA LEU A 87 7.08 -3.95 7.69
C LEU A 87 8.55 -3.60 7.50
N VAL A 88 9.14 -2.79 8.38
CA VAL A 88 10.53 -2.33 8.25
C VAL A 88 11.49 -3.51 8.15
N TRP A 89 11.28 -4.55 8.96
CA TRP A 89 12.10 -5.77 8.96
C TRP A 89 11.99 -6.58 7.67
N GLN A 90 10.94 -6.38 6.86
CA GLN A 90 10.76 -7.05 5.57
C GLN A 90 11.45 -6.29 4.42
N VAL A 91 11.94 -5.08 4.69
CA VAL A 91 12.60 -4.22 3.69
C VAL A 91 14.11 -4.14 3.91
N TYR A 92 14.57 -4.26 5.16
CA TYR A 92 16.01 -4.38 5.41
C TYR A 92 16.54 -5.73 4.87
N PRO A 93 17.64 -5.72 4.09
CA PRO A 93 18.32 -6.95 3.73
C PRO A 93 18.86 -7.63 5.00
N ASP A 94 18.82 -8.98 5.02
CA ASP A 94 19.38 -9.77 6.11
C ASP A 94 20.87 -9.42 6.26
N PRO A 95 21.35 -9.04 7.46
CA PRO A 95 22.77 -8.76 7.68
C PRO A 95 23.70 -9.94 7.36
N HIS A 96 23.18 -11.16 7.14
CA HIS A 96 23.95 -12.35 6.80
C HIS A 96 24.12 -12.62 5.29
N ASP A 97 23.58 -11.78 4.40
CA ASP A 97 23.68 -11.99 2.94
C ASP A 97 25.00 -11.47 2.32
N ASN A 98 25.99 -11.12 3.15
CA ASN A 98 27.33 -10.65 2.73
C ASN A 98 28.45 -11.69 2.90
N ASP A 99 28.13 -12.95 3.20
CA ASP A 99 29.13 -14.03 3.27
C ASP A 99 28.97 -14.99 2.09
N THR A 100 29.38 -14.56 0.90
CA THR A 100 29.82 -15.48 -0.17
C THR A 100 31.02 -14.88 -0.92
N ASP A 101 32.20 -15.29 -0.47
CA ASP A 101 33.43 -15.39 -1.28
C ASP A 101 33.59 -16.85 -1.75
#